data_AF-A0A3D0TYE1-F1
#
_entry.id   AF-A0A3D0TYE1-F1
#
_cell.length_a   1.000
_cell.length_b   1.000
_cell.length_c   1.000
_cell.angle_alpha   90.00
_cell.angle_beta   90.00
_cell.angle_gamma   90.00
#
_symmetry.space_group_name_H-M   'P 1'
#
loop_
_entity.id
_entity.type
_entity.pdbx_description
1 polymer ?
#
loop_
_entity_poly.entity_id
_entity_poly.type
_entity_poly.pdbx_seq_one_letter_code
_entity_poly.pdbx_strand_id
1 'polypeptide(L)'
;MWAGPLCTHLLTRAGAVVTKIESAARPDGLRGSPMHRRLNDAKTVLDLDLRRPPDRREFDRLLAASDLLVTSLSLRALENFGLLPHQLAAAAPEAMTLAVTAFDAGSPEAGWIAYGTGVHAASGLGRLDDSARAQPPAWSYPDPLAGLRACAVAVEQLAARGAGAAGAHRHRRVSLAGAVRPLVEQARRCRAAADD
;
A
#
# COMPACT_ATOMS: atom_id res chain seq x y z
N MET A 1 7.44 -2.11 2.09
CA MET A 1 7.28 -3.30 2.97
C MET A 1 6.00 -4.04 2.56
N TRP A 2 5.65 -5.13 3.23
CA TRP A 2 4.77 -6.20 2.73
C TRP A 2 3.26 -5.88 2.70
N ALA A 3 2.81 -4.69 3.10
CA ALA A 3 1.40 -4.28 3.01
C ALA A 3 0.81 -4.37 1.57
N GLY A 4 1.49 -3.79 0.59
CA GLY A 4 1.08 -3.85 -0.83
C GLY A 4 1.12 -5.28 -1.40
N PRO A 5 2.22 -6.04 -1.19
CA PRO A 5 2.27 -7.46 -1.53
C PRO A 5 1.18 -8.32 -0.87
N LEU A 6 0.79 -8.04 0.38
CA LEU A 6 -0.31 -8.74 1.06
C LEU A 6 -1.65 -8.43 0.41
N CYS A 7 -1.95 -7.14 0.16
CA CYS A 7 -3.16 -6.73 -0.55
C CYS A 7 -3.31 -7.50 -1.88
N THR A 8 -2.28 -7.45 -2.70
CA THR A 8 -2.29 -8.10 -4.02
C THR A 8 -2.29 -9.63 -3.94
N HIS A 9 -1.67 -10.24 -2.92
CA HIS A 9 -1.80 -11.68 -2.67
C HIS A 9 -3.26 -12.06 -2.36
N LEU A 10 -3.92 -11.32 -1.47
CA LEU A 10 -5.33 -11.57 -1.15
C LEU A 10 -6.24 -11.38 -2.37
N LEU A 11 -5.93 -10.42 -3.26
CA LEU A 11 -6.64 -10.28 -4.52
C LEU A 11 -6.46 -11.50 -5.43
N THR A 12 -5.26 -12.10 -5.52
CA THR A 12 -5.09 -13.39 -6.26
C THR A 12 -5.94 -14.50 -5.67
N ARG A 13 -6.03 -14.57 -4.34
CA ARG A 13 -6.87 -15.54 -3.63
C ARG A 13 -8.36 -15.32 -3.89
N ALA A 14 -8.76 -14.10 -4.23
CA ALA A 14 -10.11 -13.73 -4.64
C ALA A 14 -10.37 -13.86 -6.15
N GLY A 15 -9.41 -14.40 -6.93
CA GLY A 15 -9.56 -14.67 -8.36
C GLY A 15 -8.98 -13.60 -9.28
N ALA A 16 -8.33 -12.55 -8.76
CA ALA A 16 -7.69 -11.55 -9.59
C ALA A 16 -6.41 -12.10 -10.25
N VAL A 17 -6.21 -11.77 -11.52
CA VAL A 17 -4.92 -11.96 -12.19
C VAL A 17 -4.00 -10.80 -11.79
N VAL A 18 -2.86 -11.10 -11.16
CA VAL A 18 -1.94 -10.09 -10.67
C VAL A 18 -0.58 -10.21 -11.33
N THR A 19 -0.18 -9.13 -12.01
CA THR A 19 1.15 -8.95 -12.55
C THR A 19 1.95 -8.01 -11.64
N LYS A 20 3.00 -8.52 -11.00
CA LYS A 20 3.96 -7.73 -10.23
C LYS A 20 5.00 -7.14 -11.19
N ILE A 21 5.13 -5.82 -11.16
CA ILE A 21 6.18 -5.09 -11.87
C ILE A 21 7.34 -4.86 -10.90
N GLU A 22 8.51 -5.36 -11.24
CA GLU A 22 9.73 -5.23 -10.43
C GLU A 22 10.93 -5.03 -11.36
N SER A 23 11.95 -4.28 -10.94
CA SER A 23 13.18 -4.14 -11.72
C SER A 23 14.30 -4.96 -11.09
N ALA A 24 15.02 -5.75 -11.88
CA ALA A 24 16.22 -6.45 -11.44
C ALA A 24 17.31 -5.49 -10.93
N ALA A 25 17.33 -4.25 -11.42
CA ALA A 25 18.24 -3.21 -10.95
C ALA A 25 17.88 -2.67 -9.55
N ARG A 26 16.65 -2.90 -9.09
CA ARG A 26 16.18 -2.51 -7.75
C ARG A 26 15.17 -3.53 -7.23
N PRO A 27 15.63 -4.71 -6.80
CA PRO A 27 14.76 -5.77 -6.34
C PRO A 27 13.99 -5.36 -5.09
N ASP A 28 12.85 -6.02 -4.87
CA ASP A 28 12.07 -5.97 -3.65
C ASP A 28 12.97 -6.30 -2.45
N GLY A 29 12.94 -5.47 -1.41
CA GLY A 29 13.80 -5.64 -0.23
C GLY A 29 13.55 -6.93 0.54
N LEU A 30 12.44 -7.63 0.29
CA LEU A 30 12.16 -8.94 0.87
C LEU A 30 12.54 -10.10 -0.07
N ARG A 31 13.02 -9.83 -1.30
CA ARG A 31 13.34 -10.87 -2.30
C ARG A 31 14.25 -11.95 -1.70
N GLY A 32 13.92 -13.21 -1.97
CA GLY A 32 14.64 -14.37 -1.42
C GLY A 32 14.15 -14.86 -0.05
N SER A 33 13.41 -14.02 0.71
CA SER A 33 12.83 -14.44 1.99
C SER A 33 11.64 -15.40 1.82
N PRO A 34 11.34 -16.26 2.82
CA PRO A 34 10.13 -17.08 2.83
C PRO A 34 8.85 -16.24 2.74
N MET A 35 8.84 -15.06 3.36
CA MET A 35 7.72 -14.13 3.33
C MET A 35 7.47 -13.61 1.91
N HIS A 36 8.53 -13.19 1.20
CA HIS A 36 8.40 -12.76 -0.19
C HIS A 36 7.87 -13.87 -1.09
N ARG A 37 8.35 -15.11 -0.91
CA ARG A 37 7.84 -16.26 -1.68
C ARG A 37 6.35 -16.45 -1.46
N ARG A 38 5.89 -16.50 -0.20
CA ARG A 38 4.45 -16.66 0.12
C ARG A 38 3.58 -15.52 -0.39
N LEU A 39 4.07 -14.28 -0.35
CA LEU A 39 3.28 -13.13 -0.79
C LEU A 39 3.18 -12.99 -2.31
N ASN A 40 4.00 -13.71 -3.08
CA ASN A 40 4.10 -13.53 -4.54
C ASN A 40 4.02 -14.84 -5.31
N ASP A 41 3.67 -15.96 -4.67
CA ASP A 41 3.59 -17.29 -5.26
C ASP A 41 2.56 -17.41 -6.39
N ALA A 42 1.43 -16.71 -6.27
CA ALA A 42 0.36 -16.70 -7.25
C ALA A 42 0.44 -15.54 -8.27
N LYS A 43 1.54 -14.77 -8.30
CA LYS A 43 1.68 -13.59 -9.16
C LYS A 43 2.62 -13.87 -10.32
N THR A 44 2.27 -13.35 -11.49
CA THR A 44 3.24 -13.24 -12.60
C THR A 44 4.17 -12.08 -12.29
N VAL A 45 5.49 -12.29 -12.35
CA VAL A 45 6.47 -11.22 -12.11
C VAL A 45 7.12 -10.83 -13.44
N LEU A 46 7.05 -9.56 -13.80
CA LEU A 46 7.73 -9.00 -14.97
C LEU A 46 8.89 -8.10 -14.53
N ASP A 47 10.05 -8.32 -15.14
CA ASP A 47 11.23 -7.49 -14.96
C ASP A 47 11.16 -6.24 -15.85
N LEU A 48 10.61 -5.15 -15.32
CA LEU A 48 10.52 -3.86 -16.02
C LEU A 48 11.21 -2.77 -15.19
N ASP A 49 12.20 -2.12 -15.78
CA ASP A 49 12.78 -0.89 -15.29
C ASP A 49 12.12 0.31 -15.98
N LEU A 50 11.20 0.97 -15.29
CA LEU A 50 10.42 2.10 -15.82
C LEU A 50 11.25 3.33 -16.21
N ARG A 51 12.56 3.35 -15.92
CA ARG A 51 13.51 4.36 -16.43
C ARG A 51 13.89 4.10 -17.88
N ARG A 52 13.74 2.86 -18.36
CA ARG A 52 14.03 2.48 -19.74
C ARG A 52 12.78 2.74 -20.60
N PRO A 53 12.88 3.53 -21.68
CA PRO A 53 11.76 3.77 -22.58
C PRO A 53 11.02 2.53 -23.10
N PRO A 54 11.69 1.41 -23.48
CA PRO A 54 10.95 0.21 -23.92
C PRO A 54 10.10 -0.41 -22.81
N ASP A 55 10.66 -0.57 -21.61
CA ASP A 55 9.95 -1.13 -20.45
C ASP A 55 8.80 -0.21 -20.00
N ARG A 56 9.00 1.11 -20.09
CA ARG A 56 7.96 2.09 -19.82
C ARG A 56 6.78 1.91 -20.77
N ARG A 57 7.03 1.76 -22.07
CA ARG A 57 5.96 1.51 -23.05
C ARG A 57 5.20 0.22 -22.75
N GLU A 58 5.90 -0.84 -22.35
CA GLU A 58 5.25 -2.10 -21.96
C GLU A 58 4.41 -1.93 -20.69
N PHE A 59 4.94 -1.22 -19.67
CA PHE A 59 4.18 -0.89 -18.48
C PHE A 59 2.92 -0.08 -18.80
N ASP A 60 3.01 0.93 -19.66
CA ASP A 60 1.86 1.75 -20.05
C ASP A 60 0.81 0.90 -20.78
N ARG A 61 1.23 -0.06 -21.61
CA ARG A 61 0.34 -1.02 -22.29
C ARG A 61 -0.37 -1.93 -21.28
N LEU A 62 0.35 -2.44 -20.29
CA LEU A 62 -0.21 -3.25 -19.21
C LEU A 62 -1.17 -2.45 -18.34
N LEU A 63 -0.81 -1.21 -18.00
CA LEU A 63 -1.64 -0.30 -17.21
C LEU A 63 -2.97 -0.02 -17.92
N ALA A 64 -2.95 0.25 -19.23
CA ALA A 64 -4.14 0.46 -20.02
C ALA A 64 -5.08 -0.76 -20.06
N ALA A 65 -4.52 -1.97 -19.96
CA ALA A 65 -5.28 -3.22 -19.93
C ALA A 65 -5.67 -3.67 -18.49
N SER A 66 -5.22 -2.97 -17.46
CA SER A 66 -5.43 -3.36 -16.06
C SER A 66 -6.62 -2.64 -15.44
N ASP A 67 -7.38 -3.35 -14.59
CA ASP A 67 -8.49 -2.75 -13.86
C ASP A 67 -8.03 -1.86 -12.70
N LEU A 68 -6.88 -2.17 -12.09
CA LEU A 68 -6.38 -1.47 -10.90
C LEU A 68 -4.85 -1.55 -10.79
N LEU A 69 -4.20 -0.39 -10.65
CA LEU A 69 -2.80 -0.28 -10.25
C LEU A 69 -2.67 -0.18 -8.73
N VAL A 70 -2.12 -1.20 -8.09
CA VAL A 70 -1.75 -1.15 -6.66
C VAL A 70 -0.28 -0.78 -6.53
N THR A 71 0.03 0.27 -5.75
CA THR A 71 1.40 0.73 -5.55
C THR A 71 1.69 1.02 -4.08
N SER A 72 2.92 0.75 -3.65
CA SER A 72 3.45 1.13 -2.33
C SER A 72 4.75 1.93 -2.45
N LEU A 73 4.93 2.58 -3.60
CA LEU A 73 6.06 3.48 -3.85
C LEU A 73 5.95 4.74 -2.99
N SER A 74 7.09 5.29 -2.59
CA SER A 74 7.15 6.62 -1.97
C SER A 74 6.59 7.69 -2.92
N LEU A 75 6.08 8.80 -2.38
CA LEU A 75 5.55 9.92 -3.18
C LEU A 75 6.57 10.40 -4.24
N ARG A 76 7.83 10.58 -3.84
CA ARG A 76 8.94 10.93 -4.74
C ARG A 76 9.12 9.93 -5.89
N ALA A 77 8.97 8.63 -5.62
CA ALA A 77 9.11 7.60 -6.64
C ALA A 77 7.91 7.59 -7.61
N LEU A 78 6.69 7.84 -7.10
CA LEU A 78 5.52 8.00 -7.97
C LEU A 78 5.68 9.20 -8.89
N GLU A 79 6.14 10.34 -8.35
CA GLU A 79 6.42 11.55 -9.12
C GLU A 79 7.45 11.29 -10.22
N ASN A 80 8.58 10.67 -9.87
CA ASN A 80 9.64 10.33 -10.81
C ASN A 80 9.19 9.38 -11.94
N PHE A 81 8.22 8.51 -11.66
CA PHE A 81 7.67 7.59 -12.67
C PHE A 81 6.45 8.14 -13.41
N GLY A 82 5.96 9.33 -13.06
CA GLY A 82 4.76 9.87 -13.70
C GLY A 82 3.47 9.17 -13.28
N LEU A 83 3.43 8.63 -12.06
CA LEU A 83 2.34 7.78 -11.54
C LEU A 83 1.49 8.48 -10.47
N LEU A 84 1.65 9.81 -10.30
CA LEU A 84 0.73 10.57 -9.45
C LEU A 84 -0.64 10.70 -10.13
N PRO A 85 -1.74 10.80 -9.36
CA PRO A 85 -3.09 10.90 -9.93
C PRO A 85 -3.24 11.97 -11.02
N HIS A 86 -2.66 13.16 -10.81
CA HIS A 86 -2.74 14.25 -11.80
C HIS A 86 -1.91 13.96 -13.07
N GLN A 87 -0.85 13.16 -12.99
CA GLN A 87 -0.05 12.75 -14.14
C GLN A 87 -0.77 11.63 -14.92
N LEU A 88 -1.38 10.70 -14.20
CA LEU A 88 -2.19 9.62 -14.78
C LEU A 88 -3.46 10.13 -15.45
N ALA A 89 -4.06 11.21 -14.95
CA ALA A 89 -5.23 11.83 -15.58
C ALA A 89 -4.98 12.22 -17.05
N ALA A 90 -3.74 12.58 -17.40
CA ALA A 90 -3.36 12.90 -18.78
C ALA A 90 -2.95 11.66 -19.59
N ALA A 91 -2.17 10.75 -18.99
CA ALA A 91 -1.56 9.62 -19.70
C ALA A 91 -2.45 8.37 -19.79
N ALA A 92 -3.30 8.15 -18.79
CA ALA A 92 -4.16 6.98 -18.66
C ALA A 92 -5.43 7.36 -17.84
N PRO A 93 -6.33 8.18 -18.42
CA PRO A 93 -7.49 8.74 -17.70
C PRO A 93 -8.41 7.66 -17.11
N GLU A 94 -8.42 6.46 -17.72
CA GLU A 94 -9.23 5.34 -17.25
C GLU A 94 -8.56 4.48 -16.16
N ALA A 95 -7.30 4.75 -15.82
CA ALA A 95 -6.58 3.99 -14.83
C ALA A 95 -7.15 4.24 -13.42
N MET A 96 -7.44 3.15 -12.72
CA MET A 96 -7.75 3.20 -11.30
C MET A 96 -6.49 2.88 -10.50
N THR A 97 -6.30 3.56 -9.38
CA THR A 97 -5.10 3.39 -8.55
C THR A 97 -5.43 3.21 -7.09
N LEU A 98 -4.67 2.36 -6.41
CA LEU A 98 -4.64 2.23 -4.98
C LEU A 98 -3.21 2.40 -4.46
N ALA A 99 -2.97 3.51 -3.75
CA ALA A 99 -1.69 3.76 -3.11
C ALA A 99 -1.70 3.28 -1.65
N VAL A 100 -0.76 2.43 -1.27
CA VAL A 100 -0.48 2.07 0.12
C VAL A 100 0.69 2.93 0.62
N THR A 101 0.42 3.78 1.60
CA THR A 101 1.34 4.83 2.08
C THR A 101 1.66 4.64 3.55
N ALA A 102 2.76 5.23 4.04
CA ALA A 102 3.09 5.14 5.46
C ALA A 102 2.10 5.95 6.33
N PHE A 103 1.88 7.20 5.96
CA PHE A 103 1.09 8.17 6.72
C PHE A 103 -0.06 8.75 5.89
N ASP A 104 -1.03 9.33 6.58
CA ASP A 104 -2.22 9.91 5.95
C ASP A 104 -1.89 11.15 5.13
N ALA A 105 -2.68 11.39 4.08
CA ALA A 105 -2.61 12.65 3.35
C ALA A 105 -2.89 13.82 4.31
N GLY A 106 -2.10 14.88 4.21
CA GLY A 106 -2.25 16.07 5.06
C GLY A 106 -1.69 15.96 6.48
N SER A 107 -1.16 14.79 6.88
CA SER A 107 -0.36 14.70 8.12
C SER A 107 1.02 15.37 7.93
N PRO A 108 1.65 15.88 9.01
CA PRO A 108 3.03 16.38 8.96
C PRO A 108 4.02 15.35 8.40
N GLU A 109 3.76 14.06 8.62
CA GLU A 109 4.56 12.93 8.19
C GLU A 109 4.19 12.41 6.79
N ALA A 110 3.26 13.04 6.07
CA ALA A 110 2.75 12.54 4.78
C ALA A 110 3.85 12.30 3.72
N GLY A 111 4.95 13.06 3.79
CA GLY A 111 6.11 12.92 2.91
C GLY A 111 7.17 11.91 3.38
N TRP A 112 7.02 11.33 4.58
CA TRP A 112 8.03 10.46 5.16
C TRP A 112 8.05 9.08 4.49
N ILE A 113 9.26 8.56 4.28
CA ILE A 113 9.46 7.17 3.87
C ILE A 113 9.57 6.34 5.13
N ALA A 114 8.53 5.56 5.43
CA ALA A 114 8.54 4.63 6.53
C ALA A 114 7.95 3.28 6.13
N TYR A 115 8.35 2.26 6.87
CA TYR A 115 7.73 0.94 6.86
C TYR A 115 6.98 0.72 8.17
N GLY A 116 6.29 -0.41 8.33
CA GLY A 116 5.42 -0.55 9.50
C GLY A 116 6.14 -0.50 10.85
N THR A 117 7.43 -0.82 10.95
CA THR A 117 8.19 -0.56 12.19
C THR A 117 8.32 0.94 12.49
N GLY A 118 8.62 1.75 11.47
CA GLY A 118 8.68 3.21 11.60
C GLY A 118 7.31 3.82 11.88
N VAL A 119 6.27 3.33 11.20
CA VAL A 119 4.89 3.77 11.46
C VAL A 119 4.42 3.36 12.85
N HIS A 120 4.79 2.17 13.33
CA HIS A 120 4.47 1.70 14.67
C HIS A 120 5.06 2.63 15.74
N ALA A 121 6.32 3.05 15.55
CA ALA A 121 6.97 4.00 16.45
C ALA A 121 6.28 5.38 16.39
N ALA A 122 5.98 5.88 15.20
CA ALA A 122 5.40 7.21 15.01
C ALA A 122 3.91 7.30 15.38
N SER A 123 3.14 6.21 15.27
CA SER A 123 1.70 6.20 15.53
C SER A 123 1.33 6.12 17.01
N GLY A 124 2.31 5.96 17.90
CA GLY A 124 2.09 5.73 19.33
C GLY A 124 1.71 4.29 19.69
N LEU A 125 1.72 3.35 18.74
CA LEU A 125 1.47 1.93 19.03
C LEU A 125 2.53 1.32 19.96
N GLY A 126 3.77 1.80 19.89
CA GLY A 126 4.85 1.36 20.78
C GLY A 126 4.79 1.99 22.18
N ARG A 127 3.81 2.87 22.43
CA ARG A 127 3.64 3.60 23.69
C ARG A 127 2.26 3.35 24.27
N LEU A 128 1.76 2.13 24.08
CA LEU A 128 0.49 1.77 24.67
C LEU A 128 0.69 1.59 26.18
N ASP A 129 1.62 0.78 26.67
CA ASP A 129 1.81 0.65 28.12
C ASP A 129 2.41 1.90 28.80
N ASP A 130 2.33 1.96 30.14
CA ASP A 130 2.92 3.03 30.96
C ASP A 130 4.43 2.90 31.12
N SER A 131 5.06 2.08 30.28
CA SER A 131 6.50 1.90 30.34
C SER A 131 7.17 3.21 29.89
N ALA A 132 8.23 3.59 30.61
CA ALA A 132 8.99 4.80 30.30
C ALA A 132 9.70 4.73 28.92
N ARG A 133 9.72 3.55 28.27
CA ARG A 133 10.40 3.31 27.00
C ARG A 133 9.40 2.79 25.98
N ALA A 134 9.39 3.40 24.79
CA ALA A 134 8.63 2.84 23.68
C ALA A 134 9.08 1.39 23.42
N GLN A 135 8.12 0.45 23.45
CA GLN A 135 8.41 -0.94 23.21
C GLN A 135 8.51 -1.20 21.70
N PRO A 136 9.60 -1.82 21.21
CA PRO A 136 9.65 -2.27 19.84
C PRO A 136 8.61 -3.40 19.65
N PRO A 137 7.87 -3.41 18.54
CA PRO A 137 6.92 -4.49 18.31
C PRO A 137 7.64 -5.83 18.14
N ALA A 138 7.08 -6.90 18.73
CA ALA A 138 7.42 -8.27 18.35
C ALA A 138 7.11 -8.53 16.85
N TRP A 139 6.12 -7.82 16.31
CA TRP A 139 5.75 -7.84 14.89
C TRP A 139 5.21 -6.50 14.40
N SER A 140 5.57 -6.08 13.19
CA SER A 140 5.06 -4.86 12.57
C SER A 140 3.57 -4.98 12.24
N TYR A 141 2.69 -4.53 13.13
CA TYR A 141 1.23 -4.48 12.94
C TYR A 141 0.71 -3.55 11.83
N PRO A 142 1.37 -2.41 11.49
CA PRO A 142 0.81 -1.53 10.48
C PRO A 142 0.75 -2.14 9.08
N ASP A 143 1.73 -2.95 8.66
CA ASP A 143 1.73 -3.58 7.34
C ASP A 143 0.55 -4.56 7.11
N PRO A 144 0.27 -5.55 7.99
CA PRO A 144 -0.83 -6.48 7.76
C PRO A 144 -2.18 -5.78 7.76
N LEU A 145 -2.40 -4.86 8.71
CA LEU A 145 -3.65 -4.14 8.82
C LEU A 145 -3.87 -3.21 7.62
N ALA A 146 -2.84 -2.53 7.16
CA ALA A 146 -2.90 -1.74 5.93
C ALA A 146 -3.11 -2.61 4.69
N GLY A 147 -2.47 -3.79 4.61
CA GLY A 147 -2.66 -4.71 3.50
C GLY A 147 -4.08 -5.27 3.43
N LEU A 148 -4.67 -5.64 4.58
CA LEU A 148 -6.07 -6.07 4.67
C LEU A 148 -7.03 -4.94 4.28
N ARG A 149 -6.82 -3.74 4.83
CA ARG A 149 -7.63 -2.57 4.49
C ARG A 149 -7.50 -2.18 3.02
N ALA A 150 -6.30 -2.25 2.47
CA ALA A 150 -6.04 -2.01 1.05
C ALA A 150 -6.76 -3.05 0.18
N CYS A 151 -6.77 -4.33 0.56
CA CYS A 151 -7.53 -5.35 -0.16
C CYS A 151 -9.03 -5.03 -0.17
N ALA A 152 -9.59 -4.65 0.97
CA ALA A 152 -11.01 -4.27 1.05
C ALA A 152 -11.33 -3.06 0.16
N VAL A 153 -10.48 -2.02 0.18
CA VAL A 153 -10.64 -0.85 -0.70
C VAL A 153 -10.48 -1.22 -2.17
N ALA A 154 -9.56 -2.12 -2.53
CA ALA A 154 -9.40 -2.59 -3.90
C ALA A 154 -10.67 -3.29 -4.40
N VAL A 155 -11.27 -4.16 -3.58
CA VAL A 155 -12.54 -4.83 -3.90
C VAL A 155 -13.67 -3.81 -4.06
N GLU A 156 -13.77 -2.82 -3.17
CA GLU A 156 -14.73 -1.71 -3.28
C GLU A 156 -14.56 -0.94 -4.60
N GLN A 157 -13.32 -0.61 -4.97
CA GLN A 157 -13.00 0.07 -6.22
C GLN A 157 -13.42 -0.76 -7.45
N LEU A 158 -13.07 -2.04 -7.48
CA LEU A 158 -13.41 -2.95 -8.59
C LEU A 158 -14.93 -3.15 -8.70
N ALA A 159 -15.63 -3.29 -7.58
CA ALA A 159 -17.09 -3.39 -7.57
C ALA A 159 -17.77 -2.09 -8.06
N ALA A 160 -17.30 -0.92 -7.61
CA ALA A 160 -17.80 0.37 -8.07
C ALA A 160 -17.59 0.58 -9.57
N ARG A 161 -16.48 0.10 -10.13
CA ARG A 161 -16.21 0.11 -11.58
C ARG A 161 -17.26 -0.70 -12.34
N GLY A 162 -17.55 -1.93 -11.89
CA GLY A 162 -18.58 -2.78 -12.49
C GLY A 162 -19.99 -2.19 -12.43
N ALA A 163 -20.28 -1.36 -11.43
CA ALA A 163 -21.55 -0.65 -11.27
C ALA A 163 -21.62 0.70 -12.02
N GLY A 164 -20.60 1.08 -12.81
CA GLY A 164 -20.57 2.37 -13.52
C GLY A 164 -20.24 3.58 -12.63
N ALA A 165 -19.84 3.37 -11.38
CA ALA A 165 -19.50 4.41 -10.40
C ALA A 165 -17.99 4.63 -10.25
N ALA A 166 -17.18 4.25 -11.25
CA ALA A 166 -15.71 4.27 -11.19
C ALA A 166 -15.12 5.64 -10.85
N GLY A 167 -15.76 6.73 -11.30
CA GLY A 167 -15.22 8.10 -11.16
C GLY A 167 -14.91 8.50 -9.71
N ALA A 168 -15.84 8.24 -8.77
CA ALA A 168 -15.65 8.60 -7.35
C ALA A 168 -14.61 7.72 -6.64
N HIS A 169 -14.30 6.55 -7.20
CA HIS A 169 -13.41 5.55 -6.61
C HIS A 169 -12.10 5.41 -7.38
N ARG A 170 -11.82 6.29 -8.35
CA ARG A 170 -10.73 6.09 -9.31
C ARG A 170 -9.36 6.07 -8.64
N HIS A 171 -9.08 7.03 -7.76
CA HIS A 171 -7.80 7.12 -7.05
C HIS A 171 -8.03 7.03 -5.55
N ARG A 172 -7.59 5.93 -4.93
CA ARG A 172 -7.71 5.70 -3.49
C ARG A 172 -6.36 5.55 -2.84
N ARG A 173 -6.32 5.83 -1.54
CA ARG A 173 -5.14 5.69 -0.70
C ARG A 173 -5.52 5.00 0.59
N VAL A 174 -4.66 4.10 1.04
CA VAL A 174 -4.68 3.53 2.39
C VAL A 174 -3.33 3.83 3.03
N SER A 175 -3.34 4.34 4.26
CA SER A 175 -2.12 4.57 5.02
C SER A 175 -1.95 3.50 6.09
N LEU A 176 -0.70 3.19 6.42
CA LEU A 176 -0.35 2.32 7.54
C LEU A 176 -0.79 2.95 8.87
N ALA A 177 -0.53 4.25 9.05
CA ALA A 177 -0.94 4.99 10.24
C ALA A 177 -2.47 5.00 10.43
N GLY A 178 -3.21 5.25 9.36
CA GLY A 178 -4.67 5.23 9.36
C GLY A 178 -5.25 3.84 9.59
N ALA A 179 -4.56 2.77 9.16
CA ALA A 179 -4.97 1.39 9.41
C ALA A 179 -4.87 0.99 10.89
N VAL A 180 -3.90 1.55 11.64
CA VAL A 180 -3.71 1.25 13.07
C VAL A 180 -4.40 2.24 14.00
N ARG A 181 -4.82 3.40 13.48
CA ARG A 181 -5.45 4.46 14.28
C ARG A 181 -6.58 3.96 15.19
N PRO A 182 -7.52 3.09 14.74
CA PRO A 182 -8.59 2.60 15.62
C PRO A 182 -8.06 1.82 16.84
N LEU A 183 -6.93 1.10 16.69
CA LEU A 183 -6.30 0.39 17.80
C LEU A 183 -5.70 1.35 18.83
N VAL A 184 -5.02 2.40 18.36
CA VAL A 184 -4.44 3.44 19.23
C VAL A 184 -5.54 4.18 19.98
N GLU A 185 -6.62 4.57 19.28
CA GLU A 185 -7.77 5.24 19.90
C GLU A 185 -8.47 4.35 20.92
N GLN A 186 -8.69 3.07 20.59
CA GLN A 186 -9.31 2.14 21.53
C GLN A 186 -8.47 1.93 22.78
N ALA A 187 -7.16 1.76 22.62
CA ALA A 187 -6.26 1.59 23.76
C ALA A 187 -6.22 2.83 24.66
N ARG A 188 -6.36 4.04 24.11
CA ARG A 188 -6.49 5.28 24.89
C ARG A 188 -7.82 5.36 25.63
N ARG A 189 -8.93 4.98 24.99
CA ARG A 189 -10.26 4.93 25.63
C ARG A 189 -10.29 3.96 26.82
N CYS A 190 -9.73 2.76 26.66
CA CYS A 190 -9.68 1.77 27.74
C CYS A 190 -8.87 2.26 28.95
N ARG A 191 -7.84 3.10 28.75
CA ARG A 191 -7.08 3.71 29.85
C ARG A 191 -7.88 4.78 30.58
N ALA A 192 -8.46 5.71 29.83
CA ALA A 192 -9.29 6.76 30.43
C ALA A 192 -10.39 6.16 31.33
N ALA A 193 -11.01 5.06 30.89
CA ALA A 193 -12.02 4.36 31.67
C ALA A 193 -11.48 3.52 32.86
N ALA A 194 -10.18 3.29 32.96
CA ALA A 194 -9.54 2.60 34.08
C ALA A 194 -9.03 3.57 35.16
N ASP A 195 -8.85 4.84 34.80
CA ASP A 195 -8.45 5.92 35.69
C ASP A 195 -9.65 6.62 36.37
N ASP A 196 -10.87 6.36 35.89
CA ASP A 196 -12.18 6.82 36.42
C ASP A 196 -12.78 5.83 37.44
#